data_AF-A0A529NTC4-F1
#
_entry.id   AF-A0A529NTC4-F1
#
_cell.length_a   1.000
_cell.length_b   1.000
_cell.length_c   1.000
_cell.angle_alpha   90.00
_cell.angle_beta   90.00
_cell.angle_gamma   90.00
#
_symmetry.space_group_name_H-M   'P 1'
#
loop_
_entity.id
_entity.type
_entity.pdbx_description
1 polymer ?
#
loop_
_entity_poly.entity_id
_entity_poly.type
_entity_poly.pdbx_seq_one_letter_code
_entity_poly.pdbx_strand_id
1 'polypeptide(L)'
;YLAMSLFIRKHLKTNARTIERMQAEDIRSVQEGLGGIRDVIINDTQPYFLSRFEELDRHLQRAYSGNALAAATPRFAIEATGMVIIAALAYFLITRTNNAGQVLPMLGTFALGAQRLVPLMQLIYANWALVLGNIAGVEAVLKTIEAPLPAEAQAPPPSRLPFNQAIVLKDLSFCYAPDQPPVIERFNLTIVKGAKIGFVGKTGSGK
;
A
#
# COMPACT_ATOMS: atom_id res chain seq x y z
N TYR A 1 -5.35 -13.81 22.94
CA TYR A 1 -5.31 -12.76 21.90
C TYR A 1 -4.38 -11.60 22.24
N LEU A 2 -4.44 -10.96 23.43
CA LEU A 2 -3.60 -9.77 23.75
C LEU A 2 -2.08 -9.99 23.69
N ALA A 3 -1.55 -11.05 24.30
CA ALA A 3 -0.11 -11.34 24.23
C ALA A 3 0.35 -11.57 22.78
N MET A 4 -0.48 -12.29 22.02
CA MET A 4 -0.23 -12.63 20.62
C MET A 4 -0.32 -11.40 19.71
N SER A 5 -1.24 -10.47 19.99
CA SER A 5 -1.32 -9.20 19.25
C SER A 5 -0.08 -8.35 19.49
N LEU A 6 0.42 -8.24 20.72
CA LEU A 6 1.67 -7.52 21.01
C LEU A 6 2.88 -8.08 20.26
N PHE A 7 3.01 -9.41 20.21
CA PHE A 7 4.10 -10.09 19.51
C PHE A 7 4.04 -9.87 17.99
N ILE A 8 2.86 -10.04 17.40
CA ILE A 8 2.66 -10.01 15.94
C ILE A 8 2.59 -8.57 15.39
N ARG A 9 2.24 -7.58 16.21
CA ARG A 9 2.07 -6.17 15.78
C ARG A 9 3.27 -5.64 15.01
N LYS A 10 4.49 -5.88 15.51
CA LYS A 10 5.72 -5.39 14.86
C LYS A 10 5.89 -6.01 13.48
N HIS A 11 5.67 -7.32 13.39
CA HIS A 11 5.77 -8.06 12.14
C HIS A 11 4.74 -7.58 11.10
N LEU A 12 3.48 -7.41 11.48
CA LEU A 12 2.43 -6.91 10.57
C LEU A 12 2.74 -5.52 10.04
N LYS A 13 3.24 -4.61 10.89
CA LYS A 13 3.62 -3.26 10.45
C LYS A 13 4.81 -3.27 9.48
N THR A 14 5.81 -4.11 9.72
CA THR A 14 6.94 -4.27 8.80
C THR A 14 6.48 -4.83 7.45
N ASN A 15 5.60 -5.85 7.48
CA ASN A 15 5.01 -6.40 6.28
C ASN A 15 4.14 -5.38 5.54
N ALA A 16 3.37 -4.55 6.25
CA ALA A 16 2.56 -3.50 5.63
C ALA A 16 3.40 -2.55 4.77
N ARG A 17 4.55 -2.09 5.29
CA ARG A 17 5.49 -1.24 4.53
C ARG A 17 6.13 -1.98 3.36
N THR A 18 6.42 -3.26 3.53
CA THR A 18 7.00 -4.09 2.46
C THR A 18 6.00 -4.29 1.33
N ILE A 19 4.74 -4.58 1.67
CA ILE A 19 3.64 -4.74 0.70
C ILE A 19 3.42 -3.44 -0.06
N GLU A 20 3.29 -2.30 0.64
CA GLU A 20 3.07 -1.00 0.00
C GLU A 20 4.16 -0.68 -1.04
N ARG A 21 5.45 -0.83 -0.66
CA ARG A 21 6.56 -0.56 -1.58
C ARG A 21 6.60 -1.54 -2.75
N MET A 22 6.53 -2.83 -2.49
CA MET A 22 6.67 -3.86 -3.53
C MET A 22 5.49 -3.81 -4.50
N GLN A 23 4.28 -3.53 -4.01
CA GLN A 23 3.10 -3.40 -4.86
C GLN A 23 3.20 -2.18 -5.78
N ALA A 24 3.75 -1.07 -5.29
CA ALA A 24 4.01 0.10 -6.13
C ALA A 24 5.08 -0.18 -7.21
N GLU A 25 6.16 -0.88 -6.86
CA GLU A 25 7.20 -1.30 -7.83
C GLU A 25 6.65 -2.29 -8.86
N ASP A 26 5.80 -3.24 -8.44
CA ASP A 26 5.19 -4.26 -9.30
C ASP A 26 4.26 -3.64 -10.34
N ILE A 27 3.34 -2.76 -9.91
CA ILE A 27 2.45 -2.01 -10.81
C ILE A 27 3.28 -1.17 -11.80
N ARG A 28 4.35 -0.51 -11.33
CA ARG A 28 5.22 0.27 -12.21
C ARG A 28 5.91 -0.60 -13.26
N SER A 29 6.45 -1.76 -12.87
CA SER A 29 7.11 -2.70 -13.77
C SER A 29 6.16 -3.18 -14.88
N VAL A 30 4.91 -3.49 -14.52
CA VAL A 30 3.87 -3.87 -15.48
C VAL A 30 3.52 -2.71 -16.40
N GLN A 31 3.35 -1.49 -15.87
CA GLN A 31 3.03 -0.31 -16.67
C GLN A 31 4.15 0.07 -17.65
N GLU A 32 5.42 0.00 -17.24
CA GLU A 32 6.57 0.26 -18.11
C GLU A 32 6.68 -0.81 -19.20
N GLY A 33 6.57 -2.09 -18.84
CA GLY A 33 6.64 -3.19 -19.79
C GLY A 33 5.50 -3.18 -20.82
N LEU A 34 4.26 -2.92 -20.38
CA LEU A 34 3.10 -2.85 -21.28
C LEU A 34 3.05 -1.53 -22.07
N GLY A 35 3.42 -0.42 -21.45
CA GLY A 35 3.48 0.89 -22.12
C GLY A 35 4.53 0.94 -23.23
N GLY A 36 5.63 0.21 -23.05
CA GLY A 36 6.71 0.05 -24.03
C GLY A 36 6.70 -1.29 -24.76
N ILE A 37 5.58 -2.02 -24.81
CA ILE A 37 5.56 -3.44 -25.23
C ILE A 37 6.19 -3.69 -26.61
N ARG A 38 6.03 -2.74 -27.54
CA ARG A 38 6.65 -2.82 -28.86
C ARG A 38 8.17 -2.80 -28.78
N ASP A 39 8.73 -1.91 -27.97
CA ASP A 39 10.18 -1.80 -27.78
C ASP A 39 10.71 -3.01 -27.00
N VAL A 40 9.94 -3.51 -26.04
CA VAL A 40 10.30 -4.72 -25.28
C VAL A 40 10.44 -5.92 -26.23
N ILE A 41 9.49 -6.09 -27.15
CA ILE A 41 9.49 -7.18 -28.15
C ILE A 41 10.61 -6.98 -29.18
N ILE A 42 10.79 -5.77 -29.70
CA ILE A 42 11.82 -5.47 -30.72
C ILE A 42 13.22 -5.73 -30.18
N ASN A 43 13.45 -5.40 -28.90
CA ASN A 43 14.76 -5.54 -28.26
C ASN A 43 14.97 -6.91 -27.59
N ASP A 44 14.02 -7.84 -27.69
CA ASP A 44 14.04 -9.17 -27.06
C ASP A 44 14.31 -9.13 -25.53
N THR A 45 13.76 -8.12 -24.86
CA THR A 45 13.99 -7.84 -23.42
C THR A 45 12.89 -8.39 -22.49
N GLN A 46 11.94 -9.16 -23.02
CA GLN A 46 10.84 -9.78 -22.25
C GLN A 46 11.35 -10.57 -21.03
N PRO A 47 12.42 -11.39 -21.10
CA PRO A 47 12.89 -12.17 -19.96
C PRO A 47 13.31 -11.29 -18.77
N TYR A 48 13.84 -10.09 -19.03
CA TYR A 48 14.19 -9.14 -17.98
C TYR A 48 12.94 -8.69 -17.21
N PHE A 49 11.89 -8.25 -17.91
CA PHE A 49 10.64 -7.81 -17.27
C PHE A 49 9.93 -8.94 -16.53
N LEU A 50 9.93 -10.16 -17.09
CA LEU A 50 9.34 -11.33 -16.44
C LEU A 50 10.10 -11.70 -15.15
N SER A 51 11.44 -11.74 -15.20
CA SER A 51 12.24 -12.06 -14.01
C SER A 51 12.09 -11.01 -12.90
N ARG A 52 12.02 -9.72 -13.29
CA ARG A 52 11.74 -8.60 -12.37
C ARG A 52 10.36 -8.75 -11.71
N PHE A 53 9.32 -9.04 -12.50
CA PHE A 53 7.97 -9.26 -11.99
C PHE A 53 7.92 -10.46 -11.02
N GLU A 54 8.53 -11.59 -11.38
CA GLU A 54 8.58 -12.78 -10.51
C GLU A 54 9.28 -12.52 -9.17
N GLU A 55 10.32 -11.69 -9.15
CA GLU A 55 11.01 -11.31 -7.91
C GLU A 55 10.10 -10.47 -7.01
N LEU A 56 9.42 -9.48 -7.58
CA LEU A 56 8.51 -8.58 -6.87
C LEU A 56 7.29 -9.33 -6.33
N ASP A 57 6.64 -10.14 -7.17
CA ASP A 57 5.50 -10.97 -6.76
C ASP A 57 5.90 -11.94 -5.65
N ARG A 58 7.07 -12.59 -5.74
CA ARG A 58 7.53 -13.51 -4.69
C ARG A 58 7.70 -12.81 -3.33
N HIS A 59 8.16 -11.57 -3.31
CA HIS A 59 8.23 -10.78 -2.08
C HIS A 59 6.83 -10.41 -1.55
N LEU A 60 5.92 -10.01 -2.43
CA LEU A 60 4.52 -9.74 -2.08
C LEU A 60 3.82 -10.97 -1.50
N GLN A 61 3.88 -12.10 -2.21
CA GLN A 61 3.23 -13.34 -1.78
C GLN A 61 3.77 -13.83 -0.44
N ARG A 62 5.08 -13.71 -0.18
CA ARG A 62 5.66 -14.03 1.15
C ARG A 62 5.11 -13.11 2.23
N ALA A 63 4.99 -11.81 1.98
CA ALA A 63 4.46 -10.86 2.96
C ALA A 63 2.96 -11.08 3.23
N TYR A 64 2.16 -11.27 2.18
CA TYR A 64 0.72 -11.59 2.30
C TYR A 64 0.50 -12.91 3.02
N SER A 65 1.22 -13.96 2.64
CA SER A 65 1.14 -15.27 3.30
C SER A 65 1.55 -15.17 4.77
N GLY A 66 2.61 -14.43 5.08
CA GLY A 66 3.03 -14.17 6.45
C GLY A 66 1.96 -13.45 7.27
N ASN A 67 1.28 -12.46 6.69
CA ASN A 67 0.17 -11.75 7.34
C ASN A 67 -1.04 -12.68 7.56
N ALA A 68 -1.38 -13.51 6.57
CA ALA A 68 -2.48 -14.47 6.65
C ALA A 68 -2.24 -15.52 7.76
N LEU A 69 -1.02 -16.07 7.82
CA LEU A 69 -0.61 -16.99 8.87
C LEU A 69 -0.63 -16.32 10.25
N ALA A 70 -0.12 -15.09 10.35
CA ALA A 70 -0.15 -14.32 11.59
C ALA A 70 -1.59 -14.05 12.07
N ALA A 71 -2.53 -13.80 11.16
CA ALA A 71 -3.94 -13.62 11.47
C ALA A 71 -4.64 -14.93 11.90
N ALA A 72 -4.24 -16.08 11.34
CA ALA A 72 -4.91 -17.37 11.57
C ALA A 72 -4.34 -18.18 12.75
N THR A 73 -3.02 -18.14 12.97
CA THR A 73 -2.31 -18.97 13.97
C THR A 73 -2.85 -18.86 15.40
N PRO A 74 -3.24 -17.67 15.91
CA PRO A 74 -3.68 -17.52 17.31
C PRO A 74 -4.93 -18.33 17.66
N ARG A 75 -5.75 -18.67 16.66
CA ARG A 75 -6.92 -19.52 16.84
C ARG A 75 -6.54 -20.86 17.46
N PHE A 76 -5.55 -21.56 16.88
CA PHE A 76 -5.16 -22.89 17.34
C PHE A 76 -4.64 -22.87 18.78
N ALA A 77 -3.84 -21.86 19.15
CA ALA A 77 -3.35 -21.69 20.51
C ALA A 77 -4.49 -21.48 21.51
N ILE A 78 -5.52 -20.73 21.10
CA ILE A 78 -6.65 -20.38 21.98
C ILE A 78 -7.65 -21.52 22.11
N GLU A 79 -7.91 -22.25 21.04
CA GLU A 79 -8.72 -23.48 21.09
C GLU A 79 -8.05 -24.53 21.98
N ALA A 80 -6.75 -24.77 21.81
CA ALA A 80 -5.99 -25.71 22.64
C ALA A 80 -6.00 -25.29 24.13
N THR A 81 -5.70 -24.01 24.41
CA THR A 81 -5.73 -23.49 25.78
C THR A 81 -7.13 -23.57 26.38
N GLY A 82 -8.17 -23.29 25.59
CA GLY A 82 -9.57 -23.40 25.99
C GLY A 82 -9.94 -24.83 26.38
N MET A 83 -9.54 -25.83 25.60
CA MET A 83 -9.76 -27.25 25.92
C MET A 83 -9.07 -27.64 27.23
N VAL A 84 -7.82 -27.21 27.44
CA VAL A 84 -7.08 -27.47 28.69
C VAL A 84 -7.77 -26.82 29.89
N ILE A 85 -8.24 -25.58 29.77
CA ILE A 85 -8.96 -24.88 30.83
C ILE A 85 -10.28 -25.60 31.18
N ILE A 86 -11.06 -26.00 30.17
CA ILE A 86 -12.32 -26.72 30.38
C ILE A 86 -12.07 -28.07 31.08
N ALA A 87 -11.05 -28.82 30.64
CA ALA A 87 -10.68 -30.10 31.25
C ALA A 87 -10.22 -29.93 32.71
N ALA A 88 -9.37 -28.93 32.98
CA ALA A 88 -8.90 -28.63 34.34
C ALA A 88 -10.06 -28.19 35.25
N LEU A 89 -10.98 -27.36 34.74
CA LEU A 89 -12.17 -26.94 35.48
C LEU A 89 -13.08 -28.13 35.78
N ALA A 90 -13.29 -29.02 34.82
CA ALA A 90 -14.08 -30.23 35.01
C ALA A 90 -13.49 -31.12 36.11
N TYR A 91 -12.18 -31.37 36.06
CA TYR A 91 -11.46 -32.14 37.07
C TYR A 91 -11.59 -31.51 38.47
N PHE A 92 -11.41 -30.18 38.57
CA PHE A 92 -11.51 -29.46 39.83
C PHE A 92 -12.92 -29.50 40.43
N LEU A 93 -13.96 -29.35 39.62
CA LEU A 93 -15.35 -29.36 40.09
C LEU A 93 -15.80 -30.76 40.51
N ILE A 94 -15.40 -31.81 39.80
CA ILE A 94 -15.74 -33.20 40.16
C ILE A 94 -15.11 -33.57 41.50
N THR A 95 -13.84 -33.21 41.72
CA THR A 95 -13.10 -33.53 42.95
C THR A 95 -13.60 -32.76 44.19
N ARG A 96 -14.29 -31.64 44.01
CA ARG A 96 -14.86 -30.83 45.12
C ARG A 96 -16.30 -31.16 45.46
N THR A 97 -17.14 -31.39 44.46
CA THR A 97 -18.59 -31.47 44.66
C THR A 97 -19.08 -32.91 44.85
N ASN A 98 -18.28 -33.92 44.47
CA ASN A 98 -18.62 -35.35 44.49
C ASN A 98 -19.97 -35.73 43.83
N ASN A 99 -20.58 -34.79 43.10
CA ASN A 99 -21.89 -34.90 42.47
C ASN A 99 -21.77 -34.50 41.01
N ALA A 100 -21.46 -35.48 40.16
CA ALA A 100 -21.32 -35.30 38.73
C ALA A 100 -22.60 -34.73 38.07
N GLY A 101 -23.77 -34.99 38.65
CA GLY A 101 -25.06 -34.54 38.12
C GLY A 101 -25.24 -33.02 38.10
N GLN A 102 -24.60 -32.27 38.99
CA GLN A 102 -24.66 -30.81 39.01
C GLN A 102 -23.53 -30.14 38.20
N VAL A 103 -22.43 -30.85 37.99
CA VAL A 103 -21.25 -30.33 37.28
C VAL A 103 -21.43 -30.33 35.76
N LEU A 104 -22.10 -31.36 35.21
CA LEU A 104 -22.34 -31.49 33.76
C LEU A 104 -23.12 -30.30 33.15
N PRO A 105 -24.27 -29.88 33.73
CA PRO A 105 -25.02 -28.74 33.20
C PRO A 105 -24.22 -27.44 33.20
N MET A 106 -23.46 -27.19 34.27
CA MET A 106 -22.64 -25.98 34.42
C MET A 106 -21.51 -25.94 33.37
N LEU A 107 -20.80 -27.06 33.18
CA LEU A 107 -19.78 -27.19 32.13
C LEU A 107 -20.40 -27.04 30.72
N GLY A 108 -21.60 -27.58 30.50
CA GLY A 108 -22.35 -27.42 29.25
C GLY A 108 -22.67 -25.96 28.95
N THR A 109 -23.11 -25.19 29.94
CA THR A 109 -23.35 -23.74 29.79
C THR A 109 -22.07 -22.99 29.44
N PHE A 110 -20.95 -23.27 30.13
CA PHE A 110 -19.67 -22.64 29.81
C PHE A 110 -19.15 -23.03 28.43
N ALA A 111 -19.28 -24.30 28.03
CA ALA A 111 -18.88 -24.77 26.72
C ALA A 111 -19.68 -24.08 25.59
N LEU A 112 -21.00 -23.96 25.75
CA LEU A 112 -21.86 -23.23 24.81
C LEU A 112 -21.52 -21.73 24.75
N GLY A 113 -21.23 -21.11 25.89
CA GLY A 113 -20.75 -19.73 25.96
C GLY A 113 -19.43 -19.54 25.22
N ALA A 114 -18.45 -20.41 25.48
CA ALA A 114 -17.16 -20.40 24.82
C ALA A 114 -17.27 -20.64 23.31
N GLN A 115 -18.13 -21.59 22.88
CA GLN A 115 -18.39 -21.88 21.48
C GLN A 115 -18.90 -20.65 20.72
N ARG A 116 -19.66 -19.75 21.36
CA ARG A 116 -20.09 -18.49 20.75
C ARG A 116 -19.07 -17.36 20.86
N LEU A 117 -18.32 -17.28 21.96
CA LEU A 117 -17.38 -16.18 22.19
C LEU A 117 -16.07 -16.34 21.40
N VAL A 118 -15.55 -17.55 21.25
CA VAL A 118 -14.27 -17.80 20.57
C VAL A 118 -14.27 -17.31 19.11
N PRO A 119 -15.30 -17.60 18.28
CA PRO A 119 -15.36 -17.10 16.91
C PRO A 119 -15.40 -15.56 16.83
N LEU A 120 -16.11 -14.90 17.75
CA LEU A 120 -16.19 -13.43 17.78
C LEU A 120 -14.84 -12.81 18.12
N MET A 121 -14.11 -13.38 19.08
CA MET A 121 -12.76 -12.94 19.42
C MET A 121 -11.78 -13.16 18.27
N GLN A 122 -11.92 -14.27 17.54
CA GLN A 122 -11.12 -14.53 16.34
C GLN A 122 -11.40 -13.50 15.24
N LEU A 123 -12.68 -13.16 15.02
CA LEU A 123 -13.08 -12.16 14.04
C LEU A 123 -12.46 -10.79 14.37
N ILE A 124 -12.54 -10.35 15.62
CA ILE A 124 -11.93 -9.09 16.07
C ILE A 124 -10.42 -9.10 15.82
N TYR A 125 -9.76 -10.19 16.17
CA TYR A 125 -8.31 -10.33 15.97
C TYR A 125 -7.91 -10.30 14.49
N ALA A 126 -8.62 -11.04 13.64
CA ALA A 126 -8.35 -11.09 12.20
C ALA A 126 -8.52 -9.71 11.55
N ASN A 127 -9.59 -8.98 11.89
CA ASN A 127 -9.81 -7.62 11.40
C ASN A 127 -8.74 -6.65 11.92
N TRP A 128 -8.33 -6.77 13.18
CA TRP A 128 -7.23 -5.98 13.73
C TRP A 128 -5.91 -6.23 12.99
N ALA A 129 -5.60 -7.49 12.67
CA ALA A 129 -4.43 -7.87 11.89
C ALA A 129 -4.51 -7.34 10.44
N LEU A 130 -5.68 -7.41 9.82
CA LEU A 130 -5.94 -6.86 8.49
C LEU A 130 -5.70 -5.35 8.44
N VAL A 131 -6.23 -4.59 9.39
CA VAL A 131 -6.01 -3.14 9.48
C VAL A 131 -4.53 -2.81 9.61
N LEU A 132 -3.81 -3.51 10.50
CA LEU A 132 -2.37 -3.29 10.65
C LEU A 132 -1.56 -3.70 9.42
N GLY A 133 -1.97 -4.74 8.70
CA GLY A 133 -1.32 -5.19 7.47
C GLY A 133 -1.49 -4.21 6.30
N ASN A 134 -2.51 -3.35 6.34
CA ASN A 134 -2.79 -2.36 5.28
C ASN A 134 -2.48 -0.91 5.68
N ILE A 135 -2.03 -0.67 6.93
CA ILE A 135 -1.87 0.69 7.47
C ILE A 135 -0.91 1.55 6.65
N ALA A 136 0.16 0.97 6.10
CA ALA A 136 1.15 1.70 5.30
C ALA A 136 0.57 2.22 3.98
N GLY A 137 -0.29 1.42 3.32
CA GLY A 137 -0.96 1.85 2.09
C GLY A 137 -1.94 3.00 2.35
N VAL A 138 -2.67 2.95 3.46
CA VAL A 138 -3.55 4.05 3.88
C VAL A 138 -2.75 5.32 4.18
N GLU A 139 -1.64 5.20 4.91
CA GLU A 139 -0.72 6.33 5.18
C GLU A 139 -0.18 6.95 3.89
N ALA A 140 0.19 6.13 2.90
CA ALA A 140 0.71 6.59 1.61
C ALA A 140 -0.34 7.37 0.79
N VAL A 141 -1.58 6.86 0.74
CA VAL A 141 -2.70 7.52 0.06
C VAL A 141 -3.06 8.83 0.76
N LEU A 142 -3.16 8.81 2.09
CA LEU A 142 -3.48 10.01 2.87
C LEU A 142 -2.44 11.11 2.66
N LYS A 143 -1.15 10.75 2.71
CA LYS A 143 -0.05 11.69 2.43
C LYS A 143 -0.16 12.32 1.04
N THR A 144 -0.65 11.57 0.05
CA THR A 144 -0.81 12.07 -1.32
C THR A 144 -1.99 13.04 -1.43
N ILE A 145 -3.10 12.75 -0.75
CA ILE A 145 -4.30 13.60 -0.76
C ILE A 145 -4.10 14.89 0.06
N GLU A 146 -3.40 14.78 1.19
CA GLU A 146 -3.10 15.92 2.07
C GLU A 146 -1.91 16.75 1.58
N ALA A 147 -1.24 16.35 0.50
CA ALA A 147 -0.16 17.13 -0.08
C ALA A 147 -0.68 18.53 -0.45
N PRO A 148 -0.01 19.61 0.00
CA PRO A 148 -0.46 20.96 -0.27
C PRO A 148 -0.52 21.18 -1.78
N LEU A 149 -1.70 21.55 -2.27
CA LEU A 149 -1.85 22.00 -3.64
C LEU A 149 -1.03 23.27 -3.85
N PRO A 150 -0.35 23.43 -5.00
CA PRO A 150 0.29 24.70 -5.36
C PRO A 150 -0.69 25.85 -5.19
N ALA A 151 -0.20 27.01 -4.75
CA ALA A 151 -1.05 28.19 -4.54
C ALA A 151 -1.83 28.57 -5.81
N GLU A 152 -1.27 28.28 -6.99
CA GLU A 152 -1.89 28.50 -8.29
C GLU A 152 -3.11 27.60 -8.55
N ALA A 153 -3.19 26.42 -7.92
CA ALA A 153 -4.32 25.50 -8.08
C ALA A 153 -5.56 25.94 -7.28
N GLN A 154 -5.38 26.79 -6.27
CA GLN A 154 -6.47 27.35 -5.46
C GLN A 154 -6.90 28.75 -5.92
N ALA A 155 -6.13 29.36 -6.83
CA ALA A 155 -6.50 30.64 -7.42
C ALA A 155 -7.72 30.47 -8.35
N PRO A 156 -8.65 31.43 -8.39
CA PRO A 156 -9.67 31.45 -9.43
C PRO A 156 -9.00 31.40 -10.81
N PRO A 157 -9.59 30.67 -11.79
CA PRO A 157 -8.98 30.52 -13.10
C PRO A 157 -8.68 31.91 -13.66
N PRO A 158 -7.44 32.15 -14.14
CA PRO A 158 -7.06 33.46 -14.63
C PRO A 158 -8.02 33.90 -15.75
N SER A 159 -8.31 35.20 -15.80
CA SER A 159 -9.08 35.76 -16.90
C SER A 159 -8.39 35.44 -18.23
N ARG A 160 -9.17 35.17 -19.27
CA ARG A 160 -8.63 34.83 -20.59
C ARG A 160 -7.70 35.96 -21.06
N LEU A 161 -6.43 35.65 -21.24
CA LEU A 161 -5.47 36.58 -21.83
C LEU A 161 -5.79 36.75 -23.32
N PRO A 162 -6.15 37.95 -23.79
CA PRO A 162 -6.51 38.15 -25.19
C PRO A 162 -5.26 38.09 -26.07
N PHE A 163 -5.23 37.14 -27.00
CA PHE A 163 -4.15 37.04 -28.01
C PHE A 163 -4.45 37.93 -29.22
N ASN A 164 -4.09 39.21 -29.10
CA ASN A 164 -4.39 40.23 -30.12
C ASN A 164 -3.21 40.55 -31.05
N GLN A 165 -1.97 40.50 -30.55
CA GLN A 165 -0.80 41.03 -31.27
C GLN A 165 0.33 40.01 -31.44
N ALA A 166 1.00 39.63 -30.35
CA ALA A 166 2.16 38.75 -30.39
C ALA A 166 2.39 38.05 -29.05
N ILE A 167 3.06 36.91 -29.07
CA ILE A 167 3.67 36.27 -27.89
C ILE A 167 5.11 36.77 -27.81
N VAL A 168 5.50 37.37 -26.70
CA VAL A 168 6.85 37.92 -26.52
C VAL A 168 7.54 37.21 -25.35
N LEU A 169 8.59 36.49 -25.65
CA LEU A 169 9.53 35.91 -24.70
C LEU A 169 10.70 36.90 -24.55
N LYS A 170 10.96 37.38 -23.33
CA LYS A 170 12.06 38.31 -23.03
C LYS A 170 12.98 37.69 -21.98
N ASP A 171 14.28 37.69 -22.27
CA ASP A 171 15.34 37.15 -21.39
C ASP A 171 14.98 35.77 -20.77
N LEU A 172 14.33 34.90 -21.55
CA LEU A 172 13.88 33.59 -21.08
C LEU A 172 15.11 32.71 -20.79
N SER A 173 15.20 32.22 -19.55
CA SER A 173 16.19 31.22 -19.17
C SER A 173 15.47 30.03 -18.53
N PHE A 174 15.88 28.82 -18.88
CA PHE A 174 15.23 27.60 -18.40
C PHE A 174 16.25 26.51 -18.09
N CYS A 175 16.02 25.81 -16.97
CA CYS A 175 16.75 24.61 -16.60
C CYS A 175 15.76 23.56 -16.06
N TYR A 176 16.04 22.28 -16.31
CA TYR A 176 15.21 21.17 -15.83
C TYR A 176 15.28 20.96 -14.32
N ALA A 177 16.42 21.31 -13.69
CA ALA A 177 16.61 21.22 -12.25
C ALA A 177 17.54 22.34 -11.76
N PRO A 178 17.42 22.80 -10.50
CA PRO A 178 18.22 23.92 -9.98
C PRO A 178 19.74 23.69 -10.05
N ASP A 179 20.16 22.42 -10.05
CA ASP A 179 21.52 21.93 -10.05
C ASP A 179 22.04 21.54 -11.45
N GLN A 180 21.21 21.65 -12.49
CA GLN A 180 21.61 21.35 -13.86
C GLN A 180 22.03 22.62 -14.64
N PRO A 181 22.86 22.48 -15.69
CA PRO A 181 23.16 23.60 -16.57
C PRO A 181 21.90 24.05 -17.32
N PRO A 182 21.72 25.36 -17.52
CA PRO A 182 20.57 25.90 -18.24
C PRO A 182 20.54 25.38 -19.69
N VAL A 183 19.34 25.01 -20.13
CA VAL A 183 19.05 24.55 -21.50
C VAL A 183 18.80 25.73 -22.43
N ILE A 184 18.19 26.79 -21.88
CA ILE A 184 17.94 28.06 -22.56
C ILE A 184 18.54 29.15 -21.68
N GLU A 185 19.34 30.04 -22.26
CA GLU A 185 19.92 31.19 -21.58
C GLU A 185 19.52 32.49 -22.29
N ARG A 186 18.86 33.39 -21.55
CA ARG A 186 18.51 34.76 -21.98
C ARG A 186 17.93 34.86 -23.39
N PHE A 187 17.05 33.94 -23.74
CA PHE A 187 16.46 33.83 -25.05
C PHE A 187 15.34 34.87 -25.24
N ASN A 188 15.37 35.56 -26.37
CA ASN A 188 14.39 36.57 -26.73
C ASN A 188 13.71 36.16 -28.05
N LEU A 189 12.37 36.09 -28.05
CA LEU A 189 11.60 35.71 -29.23
C LEU A 189 10.25 36.42 -29.26
N THR A 190 9.87 36.93 -30.42
CA THR A 190 8.56 37.53 -30.67
C THR A 190 7.83 36.75 -31.76
N ILE A 191 6.68 36.17 -31.42
CA ILE A 191 5.80 35.43 -32.34
C ILE A 191 4.56 36.28 -32.60
N VAL A 192 4.50 36.91 -33.78
CA VAL A 192 3.35 37.73 -34.17
C VAL A 192 2.13 36.86 -34.45
N LYS A 193 0.93 37.37 -34.16
CA LYS A 193 -0.34 36.68 -34.43
C LYS A 193 -0.45 36.32 -35.91
N GLY A 194 -0.72 35.04 -36.17
CA GLY A 194 -0.81 34.48 -37.52
C GLY A 194 0.53 34.01 -38.11
N ALA A 195 1.66 34.21 -37.42
CA ALA A 195 2.94 33.69 -37.86
C ALA A 195 2.98 32.15 -37.81
N LYS A 196 3.67 31.55 -38.78
CA LYS A 196 3.99 30.11 -38.80
C LYS A 196 5.49 29.98 -38.57
N ILE A 197 5.87 29.46 -37.40
CA ILE A 197 7.28 29.30 -37.01
C ILE A 197 7.55 27.82 -36.79
N GLY A 198 8.69 27.35 -37.32
CA GLY A 198 9.21 26.01 -37.06
C GLY A 198 10.44 26.08 -36.16
N PHE A 199 10.48 25.26 -35.11
CA PHE A 199 11.64 25.11 -34.24
C PHE A 199 12.42 23.86 -34.66
N VAL A 200 13.71 24.00 -34.99
CA VAL A 200 14.56 22.90 -35.49
C VAL A 200 15.78 22.71 -34.58
N GLY A 201 16.10 21.46 -34.24
CA GLY A 201 17.22 21.12 -33.35
C GLY A 201 17.09 19.74 -32.71
N LYS A 202 18.06 19.36 -31.87
CA LYS A 202 18.16 18.02 -31.25
C LYS A 202 17.12 17.80 -30.14
N THR A 203 16.65 16.57 -29.93
CA THR A 203 15.75 16.24 -28.81
C THR A 203 16.33 16.72 -27.47
N GLY A 204 15.52 17.37 -26.64
CA GLY A 204 15.95 17.91 -25.34
C GLY A 204 16.64 19.29 -25.38
N SER A 205 16.80 19.93 -26.55
CA SER A 205 17.48 21.22 -26.68
C SER A 205 16.64 22.46 -26.32
N GLY A 206 15.45 22.30 -25.74
CA GLY A 206 14.57 23.44 -25.40
C GLY A 206 13.84 24.10 -26.59
N LYS A 207 13.44 23.30 -27.59
CA LYS A 207 12.56 23.76 -28.69
C LYS A 207 11.10 23.64 -28.31
#